data_AF-A0A0F0GGZ2-F1
#
_entry.id   AF-A0A0F0GGZ2-F1
#
_cell.length_a   1.000
_cell.length_b   1.000
_cell.length_c   1.000
_cell.angle_alpha   90.00
_cell.angle_beta   90.00
_cell.angle_gamma   90.00
#
_symmetry.space_group_name_H-M   'P 1'
#
loop_
_entity.id
_entity.type
_entity.pdbx_description
1 polymer ?
#
loop_
_entity_poly.entity_id
_entity_poly.type
_entity_poly.pdbx_seq_one_letter_code
_entity_poly.pdbx_strand_id
1 'polypeptide(L)'
;SSAGYGVYRNTYAPGSYAFDDPVSTTEQELRFDPYYFAGTRLKAVMGKYSSLTGTPFLPPVYGLEMGASDCSLPNANRRERHTLHARQIADHYATNHMPN
;
A
#
# COMPACT_ATOMS: atom_id res chain seq x y z
N SER A 1 -8.49 -14.04 8.50
CA SER A 1 -8.67 -15.50 8.58
C SER A 1 -9.80 -15.94 7.66
N SER A 2 -9.65 -17.11 7.03
CA SER A 2 -10.75 -17.77 6.30
C SER A 2 -11.96 -18.07 7.19
N ALA A 3 -11.78 -18.06 8.52
CA ALA A 3 -12.83 -18.19 9.52
C ALA A 3 -13.67 -16.92 9.75
N GLY A 4 -13.52 -15.86 8.95
CA GLY A 4 -14.41 -14.68 9.03
C GLY A 4 -14.02 -13.65 10.10
N TYR A 5 -12.74 -13.50 10.39
CA TYR A 5 -12.26 -12.43 11.26
C TYR A 5 -10.90 -11.86 10.82
N GLY A 6 -10.59 -10.65 11.29
CA GLY A 6 -9.29 -10.01 11.20
C GLY A 6 -8.83 -9.51 12.57
N VAL A 7 -7.52 -9.33 12.75
CA VAL A 7 -6.92 -8.77 13.97
C VAL A 7 -5.98 -7.66 13.56
N TYR A 8 -6.17 -6.46 14.11
CA TYR A 8 -5.26 -5.33 13.97
C TYR A 8 -4.45 -5.16 15.25
N ARG A 9 -3.14 -5.01 15.13
CA ARG A 9 -2.23 -4.70 16.24
C ARG A 9 -2.04 -3.19 16.30
N ASN A 10 -2.54 -2.54 17.35
CA ASN A 10 -2.42 -1.09 17.50
C ASN A 10 -1.06 -0.70 18.10
N THR A 11 -0.02 -0.93 17.32
CA THR A 11 1.36 -0.73 17.76
C THR A 11 2.28 -0.29 16.63
N TYR A 12 3.39 0.33 17.01
CA TYR A 12 4.53 0.62 16.15
C TYR A 12 5.78 -0.13 16.61
N ALA A 13 5.69 -0.92 17.68
CA ALA A 13 6.79 -1.74 18.15
C ALA A 13 7.14 -2.82 17.11
N PRO A 14 8.40 -3.26 17.04
CA PRO A 14 8.75 -4.44 16.25
C PRO A 14 8.02 -5.68 16.77
N GLY A 15 7.51 -6.49 15.85
CA GLY A 15 6.79 -7.72 16.17
C GLY A 15 7.27 -8.93 15.37
N SER A 16 6.84 -10.11 15.79
CA SER A 16 6.97 -11.34 15.00
C SER A 16 5.61 -11.99 14.80
N TYR A 17 5.41 -12.55 13.59
CA TYR A 17 4.15 -13.12 13.15
C TYR A 17 4.40 -14.50 12.55
N ALA A 18 3.84 -15.52 13.18
CA ALA A 18 3.82 -16.89 12.69
C ALA A 18 2.36 -17.32 12.49
N PHE A 19 1.96 -17.51 11.23
CA PHE A 19 0.61 -17.93 10.85
C PHE A 19 0.50 -19.46 10.78
N ASP A 20 1.02 -20.13 11.81
CA ASP A 20 0.92 -21.58 12.01
C ASP A 20 -0.46 -21.97 12.58
N ASP A 21 -0.64 -23.25 12.89
CA ASP A 21 -1.80 -23.76 13.63
C ASP A 21 -1.34 -24.32 14.99
N PRO A 22 -1.44 -23.56 16.10
CA PRO A 22 -2.13 -22.26 16.24
C PRO A 22 -1.28 -21.05 15.82
N VAL A 23 -1.98 -19.94 15.50
CA VAL A 23 -1.34 -18.66 15.16
C VAL A 23 -0.61 -18.09 16.38
N SER A 24 0.66 -17.69 16.20
CA SER A 24 1.49 -17.06 17.23
C SER A 24 1.98 -15.70 16.76
N THR A 25 1.71 -14.64 17.54
CA THR A 25 2.09 -13.27 17.20
C THR A 25 2.50 -12.53 18.48
N THR A 26 3.56 -11.73 18.42
CA THR A 26 4.10 -10.98 19.56
C THR A 26 4.65 -9.63 19.12
N GLU A 27 4.74 -8.70 20.06
CA GLU A 27 5.21 -7.33 19.88
C GLU A 27 6.20 -6.98 20.99
N GLN A 28 7.24 -6.20 20.69
CA GLN A 28 8.23 -5.75 21.67
C GLN A 28 7.70 -4.58 22.52
N GLU A 29 6.59 -4.78 23.22
CA GLU A 29 6.01 -3.80 24.14
C GLU A 29 5.30 -4.50 25.31
N LEU A 30 5.03 -3.74 26.38
CA LEU A 30 4.28 -4.22 27.55
C LEU A 30 2.76 -4.06 27.41
N ARG A 31 2.30 -3.47 26.32
CA ARG A 31 0.89 -3.17 26.06
C ARG A 31 0.30 -4.22 25.14
N PHE A 32 -0.83 -4.80 25.52
CA PHE A 32 -1.61 -5.69 24.68
C PHE A 32 -2.85 -4.98 24.18
N ASP A 33 -2.79 -4.40 22.98
CA ASP A 33 -3.88 -3.62 22.36
C ASP A 33 -4.28 -4.12 20.96
N PRO A 34 -4.80 -5.36 20.82
CA PRO A 34 -5.37 -5.85 19.57
C PRO A 34 -6.86 -5.52 19.40
N TYR A 35 -7.24 -5.18 18.17
CA TYR A 35 -8.63 -5.02 17.74
C TYR A 35 -9.06 -6.21 16.88
N TYR A 36 -10.12 -6.90 17.32
CA TYR A 36 -10.68 -8.05 16.59
C TYR A 36 -11.91 -7.62 15.78
N PHE A 37 -11.89 -7.90 14.48
CA PHE A 37 -12.99 -7.59 13.57
C PHE A 37 -13.65 -8.87 13.07
N ALA A 38 -14.79 -9.25 13.66
CA ALA A 38 -15.61 -10.36 13.15
C ALA A 38 -16.51 -9.89 11.98
N GLY A 39 -16.64 -10.70 10.93
CA GLY A 39 -17.48 -10.39 9.78
C GLY A 39 -17.78 -11.61 8.91
N THR A 40 -18.97 -11.64 8.30
CA THR A 40 -19.44 -12.78 7.49
C THR A 40 -18.61 -13.01 6.22
N ARG A 41 -17.90 -11.98 5.72
CA ARG A 41 -17.05 -12.01 4.52
C ARG A 41 -15.89 -11.02 4.66
N LEU A 42 -14.84 -11.19 3.85
CA LEU A 42 -13.65 -10.33 3.84
C LEU A 42 -13.97 -8.83 3.75
N LYS A 43 -14.89 -8.42 2.86
CA LYS A 43 -15.28 -7.02 2.70
C LYS A 43 -15.83 -6.40 4.00
N ALA A 44 -16.57 -7.17 4.80
CA ALA A 44 -17.09 -6.69 6.08
C ALA A 44 -15.97 -6.49 7.12
N VAL A 45 -14.98 -7.39 7.15
CA VAL A 45 -13.80 -7.27 8.01
C VAL A 45 -12.97 -6.05 7.61
N MET A 46 -12.70 -5.88 6.32
CA MET A 46 -11.94 -4.74 5.79
C MET A 46 -12.65 -3.40 6.03
N GLY A 47 -13.98 -3.34 5.88
CA GLY A 47 -14.75 -2.14 6.16
C GLY A 47 -14.67 -1.70 7.63
N LYS A 48 -14.68 -2.65 8.58
CA LYS A 48 -14.48 -2.36 10.01
C LYS A 48 -13.07 -1.85 10.29
N TYR A 49 -12.06 -2.50 9.70
CA TYR A 49 -10.67 -2.04 9.80
C TYR A 49 -10.53 -0.60 9.29
N SER A 50 -10.99 -0.29 8.07
CA SER A 50 -10.89 1.06 7.50
C SER A 50 -11.72 2.09 8.27
N SER A 51 -12.83 1.68 8.90
CA SER A 51 -13.60 2.60 9.77
C SER A 51 -12.82 3.02 11.01
N LEU A 52 -11.92 2.17 11.51
CA LEU A 52 -11.05 2.46 12.65
C LEU A 52 -9.78 3.21 12.23
N THR A 53 -9.11 2.76 11.17
CA THR A 53 -7.77 3.26 10.80
C THR A 53 -7.78 4.37 9.75
N GLY A 54 -8.94 4.68 9.16
CA GLY A 54 -9.09 5.66 8.10
C GLY A 54 -9.62 5.04 6.81
N THR A 55 -10.63 5.70 6.24
CA THR A 55 -11.19 5.30 4.94
C THR A 55 -10.28 5.82 3.82
N PRO A 56 -9.96 5.01 2.79
CA PRO A 56 -9.18 5.48 1.66
C PRO A 56 -9.82 6.70 1.00
N PHE A 57 -9.00 7.65 0.57
CA PHE A 57 -9.48 8.79 -0.21
C PHE A 57 -9.82 8.36 -1.63
N LEU A 58 -10.80 9.04 -2.23
CA LEU A 58 -11.07 8.92 -3.66
C LEU A 58 -10.11 9.88 -4.40
N PRO A 59 -9.16 9.40 -5.20
CA PRO A 59 -8.30 10.30 -5.98
C PRO A 59 -9.11 11.05 -7.04
N PRO A 60 -8.60 12.20 -7.51
CA PRO A 60 -9.17 12.88 -8.67
C PRO A 60 -9.12 11.96 -9.91
N VAL A 61 -9.99 12.22 -10.89
CA VAL A 61 -10.14 11.36 -12.08
C VAL A 61 -8.83 11.14 -12.82
N TYR A 62 -8.02 12.18 -13.00
CA TYR A 62 -6.70 12.06 -13.65
C TYR A 62 -5.71 11.17 -12.88
N GLY A 63 -5.93 10.95 -11.57
CA GLY A 63 -5.15 10.00 -10.78
C GLY A 63 -5.49 8.54 -11.06
N LEU A 64 -6.54 8.27 -11.85
CA LEU A 64 -6.93 6.94 -12.33
C LEU A 64 -6.47 6.70 -13.79
N GLU A 65 -5.88 7.71 -14.43
CA GLU A 65 -5.33 7.63 -15.78
C GLU A 65 -3.95 6.95 -15.78
N MET A 66 -3.42 6.68 -16.97
CA MET A 66 -2.09 6.08 -17.12
C MET A 66 -1.00 7.02 -16.60
N GLY A 67 -0.21 6.57 -15.63
CA GLY A 67 0.91 7.32 -15.08
C GLY A 67 2.27 6.78 -15.55
N ALA A 68 3.17 7.67 -15.97
CA ALA A 68 4.57 7.35 -16.20
C ALA A 68 5.41 7.86 -15.02
N SER A 69 6.01 6.96 -14.25
CA SER A 69 6.91 7.33 -13.15
C SER A 69 8.35 7.19 -13.60
N ASP A 70 9.17 8.22 -13.37
CA ASP A 70 10.63 8.18 -13.58
C ASP A 70 11.30 7.39 -12.43
N CYS A 71 10.89 6.13 -12.29
CA CYS A 71 11.30 5.21 -11.24
C CYS A 71 12.54 4.44 -11.67
N SER A 72 13.64 5.16 -11.84
CA SER A 72 14.97 4.56 -11.92
C SER A 72 15.96 5.59 -11.38
N LEU A 73 16.46 5.38 -10.15
CA LEU A 73 17.59 6.14 -9.67
C LEU A 73 18.78 5.81 -10.59
N PRO A 74 19.33 6.79 -11.35
CA PRO A 74 20.61 6.56 -12.01
C PRO A 74 21.61 6.29 -10.90
N ASN A 75 22.31 5.16 -11.00
CA ASN A 75 23.39 4.74 -10.12
C ASN A 75 24.20 5.96 -9.64
N ALA A 76 24.40 6.13 -8.33
CA ALA A 76 25.00 7.33 -7.72
C ALA A 76 26.38 7.72 -8.30
N ASN A 77 26.99 6.83 -9.08
CA ASN A 77 28.25 7.02 -9.80
C ASN A 77 28.11 7.64 -11.21
N ARG A 78 26.91 7.79 -11.78
CA ARG A 78 26.66 8.53 -13.03
C ARG A 78 25.92 9.81 -12.70
N ARG A 79 26.63 10.93 -12.73
CA ARG A 79 26.14 12.29 -12.42
C ARG A 79 25.10 12.86 -13.42
N GLU A 80 24.36 12.01 -14.12
CA GLU A 80 23.39 12.42 -15.14
C GLU A 80 21.98 12.48 -14.55
N ARG A 81 21.64 13.65 -13.97
CA ARG A 81 20.26 14.01 -13.64
C ARG A 81 19.67 14.82 -14.80
N HIS A 82 19.09 14.15 -15.79
CA HIS A 82 18.45 14.82 -16.92
C HIS A 82 16.96 15.00 -16.70
N THR A 83 16.54 16.20 -16.29
CA THR A 83 15.12 16.60 -16.20
C THR A 83 14.40 16.60 -17.55
N LEU A 84 15.14 16.63 -18.67
CA LEU A 84 14.58 16.67 -20.03
C LEU A 84 14.02 15.32 -20.53
N HIS A 85 14.34 14.20 -19.88
CA HIS A 85 13.82 12.88 -20.30
C HIS A 85 12.30 12.78 -20.16
N ALA A 86 11.71 13.36 -19.11
CA ALA A 86 10.27 13.33 -18.89
C ALA A 86 9.48 13.96 -20.06
N ARG A 87 10.01 15.05 -20.64
CA ARG A 87 9.40 15.71 -21.79
C ARG A 87 9.51 14.87 -23.06
N GLN A 88 10.68 14.28 -23.33
CA GLN A 88 10.88 13.39 -24.46
C GLN A 88 9.96 12.16 -24.37
N ILE A 89 9.82 11.58 -23.17
CA ILE A 89 8.91 10.48 -22.91
C ILE A 89 7.47 10.93 -23.20
N ALA A 90 7.03 12.08 -22.71
CA ALA A 90 5.69 12.60 -23.00
C ALA A 90 5.43 12.79 -24.51
N ASP A 91 6.41 13.33 -25.26
CA ASP A 91 6.32 13.49 -26.71
C ASP A 91 6.18 12.13 -27.43
N HIS A 92 6.86 11.08 -26.93
CA HIS A 92 6.71 9.73 -27.45
C HIS A 92 5.33 9.13 -27.20
N TYR A 93 4.67 9.43 -26.07
CA TYR A 93 3.30 8.96 -25.81
C TYR A 93 2.33 9.51 -26.87
N ALA A 94 2.45 10.81 -27.15
CA ALA A 94 1.65 11.46 -28.19
C ALA A 94 1.95 10.89 -29.59
N THR A 95 3.23 10.70 -29.93
CA THR A 95 3.66 10.16 -31.24
C THR A 95 3.19 8.74 -31.49
N ASN A 96 3.11 7.91 -30.44
CA ASN A 96 2.71 6.50 -30.54
C ASN A 96 1.21 6.27 -30.26
N HIS A 97 0.40 7.33 -30.18
CA HIS A 97 -1.03 7.25 -29.87
C HIS A 97 -1.32 6.48 -28.56
N MET A 98 -0.43 6.61 -27.58
CA MET A 98 -0.65 6.07 -26.24
C MET A 98 -1.63 6.98 -25.49
N PRO A 99 -2.52 6.44 -24.64
CA PRO A 99 -3.37 7.26 -23.78
C PRO A 99 -2.52 8.12 -22.85
N ASN A 100 -2.80 9.41 -22.81
CA ASN A 100 -2.14 10.42 -21.99
C ASN A 100 -3.12 11.51 -21.56
#